data_AF-A0A523WM72-F1
#
_entry.id   AF-A0A523WM72-F1
#
_cell.length_a   1.000
_cell.length_b   1.000
_cell.length_c   1.000
_cell.angle_alpha   90.00
_cell.angle_beta   90.00
_cell.angle_gamma   90.00
#
_symmetry.space_group_name_H-M   'P 1'
#
loop_
_entity.id
_entity.type
_entity.pdbx_description
1 polymer ?
#
loop_
_entity_poly.entity_id
_entity_poly.type
_entity_poly.pdbx_seq_one_letter_code
_entity_poly.pdbx_strand_id
1 'polypeptide(L)'
;MEVNEALALVEKIIEEHREIAHRFQTVEQVASDASAMRGLETGSEAFMPGRFDQKQGLQKLAASLEVIEQGLQAHFNREEMSLPTAVETYGDEELMSALRSLLLAHENLRNRFAHSKKSVAELTGGGLSRQVWEASAHDMRAYLSHTRKLLEAHAMSEEQLLHKVHGQLLEKAKEK
;
A
#
# COMPACT_ATOMS: atom_id res chain seq x y z
N MET A 1 18.02 10.93 -18.18
CA MET A 1 17.28 11.86 -17.31
C MET A 1 18.26 12.89 -16.79
N GLU A 2 17.91 14.16 -16.81
CA GLU A 2 18.72 15.22 -16.19
C GLU A 2 18.51 15.29 -14.67
N VAL A 3 19.49 15.81 -13.93
CA VAL A 3 19.44 15.86 -12.45
C VAL A 3 18.22 16.63 -11.94
N ASN A 4 17.86 17.74 -12.59
CA ASN A 4 16.70 18.54 -12.23
C ASN A 4 15.37 17.82 -12.53
N GLU A 5 15.33 16.98 -13.57
CA GLU A 5 14.16 16.15 -13.88
C GLU A 5 13.99 15.06 -12.81
N ALA A 6 15.10 14.43 -12.38
CA ALA A 6 15.10 13.44 -11.33
C ALA A 6 14.69 14.02 -9.96
N LEU A 7 15.16 15.23 -9.63
CA LEU A 7 14.75 15.96 -8.43
C LEU A 7 13.25 16.24 -8.42
N ALA A 8 12.74 16.83 -9.50
CA ALA A 8 11.31 17.14 -9.61
C ALA A 8 10.42 15.89 -9.51
N LEU A 9 10.89 14.75 -10.06
CA LEU A 9 10.21 13.47 -9.91
C LEU A 9 10.18 13.01 -8.45
N VAL A 10 11.33 12.98 -7.77
CA VAL A 10 11.42 12.52 -6.39
C VAL A 10 10.65 13.43 -5.44
N GLU A 11 10.73 14.75 -5.61
CA GLU A 11 9.94 15.71 -4.85
C GLU A 11 8.44 15.50 -5.04
N LYS A 12 8.00 15.22 -6.27
CA LYS A 12 6.59 14.90 -6.55
C LYS A 12 6.14 13.64 -5.82
N ILE A 13 6.95 12.58 -5.80
CA ILE A 13 6.61 11.33 -5.09
C ILE A 13 6.56 11.57 -3.57
N ILE A 14 7.51 12.33 -3.03
CA ILE A 14 7.52 12.72 -1.60
C ILE A 14 6.29 13.55 -1.23
N GLU A 15 5.90 14.51 -2.08
CA GLU A 15 4.71 15.33 -1.83
C GLU A 15 3.42 14.50 -1.92
N GLU A 16 3.34 13.57 -2.88
CA GLU A 16 2.24 12.62 -2.96
C GLU A 16 2.11 11.81 -1.66
N HIS A 17 3.23 11.29 -1.14
CA HIS A 17 3.29 10.61 0.16
C HIS A 17 2.82 11.47 1.32
N ARG A 18 3.21 12.74 1.36
CA ARG A 18 2.80 13.69 2.41
C ARG A 18 1.32 14.04 2.33
N GLU A 19 0.80 14.31 1.13
CA GLU A 19 -0.62 14.58 0.93
C GLU A 19 -1.46 13.37 1.33
N ILE A 20 -0.99 12.17 0.98
CA ILE A 20 -1.57 10.91 1.43
C ILE A 20 -1.58 10.91 2.96
N ALA A 21 -0.42 10.95 3.62
CA ALA A 21 -0.28 10.95 5.08
C ALA A 21 -1.12 12.03 5.81
N HIS A 22 -1.22 13.25 5.26
CA HIS A 22 -1.96 14.36 5.86
C HIS A 22 -3.48 14.19 5.74
N ARG A 23 -3.98 13.67 4.61
CA ARG A 23 -5.40 13.29 4.43
C ARG A 23 -5.84 12.16 5.39
N PHE A 24 -4.90 11.56 6.14
CA PHE A 24 -5.20 10.63 7.24
C PHE A 24 -5.63 11.26 8.55
N GLN A 25 -5.36 12.53 8.80
CA GLN A 25 -5.79 13.13 10.06
C GLN A 25 -7.23 13.69 10.00
N THR A 26 -7.84 13.86 8.82
CA THR A 26 -9.07 14.67 8.72
C THR A 26 -10.33 14.02 8.14
N VAL A 27 -10.32 12.97 7.31
CA VAL A 27 -11.59 12.40 6.79
C VAL A 27 -11.51 10.91 6.48
N GLU A 28 -12.58 10.21 6.88
CA GLU A 28 -13.07 8.88 6.46
C GLU A 28 -13.19 8.62 4.93
N GLN A 29 -12.45 9.28 4.03
CA GLN A 29 -12.57 9.07 2.57
C GLN A 29 -11.25 9.37 1.78
N VAL A 30 -10.60 8.27 1.28
CA VAL A 30 -9.83 8.09 0.01
C VAL A 30 -8.56 8.97 -0.22
N ALA A 31 -7.34 8.51 -0.59
CA ALA A 31 -6.73 7.28 -1.14
C ALA A 31 -5.21 7.20 -0.79
N SER A 32 -4.61 6.02 -1.08
CA SER A 32 -3.24 5.48 -0.91
C SER A 32 -2.66 5.38 0.50
N ASP A 33 -1.79 4.38 0.68
CA ASP A 33 -1.15 3.80 1.89
C ASP A 33 -1.88 3.88 3.21
N ALA A 34 -2.09 5.05 3.76
CA ALA A 34 -2.82 5.16 5.00
C ALA A 34 -4.35 5.00 4.83
N SER A 35 -4.90 4.97 3.59
CA SER A 35 -6.35 4.66 3.34
C SER A 35 -6.57 3.17 3.34
N ALA A 36 -5.55 2.43 2.94
CA ALA A 36 -5.51 0.99 2.95
C ALA A 36 -5.70 0.48 4.39
N MET A 37 -4.76 0.78 5.28
CA MET A 37 -5.08 1.66 6.39
C MET A 37 -6.40 1.45 7.16
N ARG A 38 -7.20 2.51 7.08
CA ARG A 38 -8.53 2.62 7.68
C ARG A 38 -9.52 1.63 7.07
N GLY A 39 -9.47 1.36 5.77
CA GLY A 39 -10.36 0.38 5.14
C GLY A 39 -10.16 -1.03 5.69
N LEU A 40 -8.92 -1.40 6.02
CA LEU A 40 -8.60 -2.67 6.67
C LEU A 40 -9.05 -2.71 8.14
N GLU A 41 -8.93 -1.59 8.84
CA GLU A 41 -9.35 -1.44 10.24
C GLU A 41 -10.88 -1.53 10.38
N THR A 42 -11.64 -0.72 9.63
CA THR A 42 -13.11 -0.76 9.60
C THR A 42 -13.63 -2.08 9.02
N GLY A 43 -12.94 -2.62 8.01
CA GLY A 43 -13.23 -3.93 7.43
C GLY A 43 -13.16 -5.07 8.42
N SER A 44 -12.28 -4.97 9.42
CA SER A 44 -12.10 -6.00 10.43
C SER A 44 -13.33 -6.19 11.34
N GLU A 45 -14.20 -5.18 11.44
CA GLU A 45 -15.44 -5.23 12.23
C GLU A 45 -16.55 -6.04 11.56
N ALA A 46 -16.49 -6.22 10.23
CA ALA A 46 -17.47 -7.02 9.47
C ALA A 46 -17.45 -8.52 9.85
N PHE A 47 -16.37 -8.97 10.52
CA PHE A 47 -16.15 -10.36 10.90
C PHE A 47 -16.67 -10.71 12.31
N MET A 48 -17.38 -9.80 12.99
CA MET A 48 -17.93 -10.10 14.32
C MET A 48 -19.11 -11.11 14.23
N PRO A 49 -19.03 -12.28 14.90
CA PRO A 49 -20.13 -13.24 14.92
C PRO A 49 -21.40 -12.65 15.55
N GLY A 50 -22.58 -12.93 14.97
CA GLY A 50 -23.88 -12.56 15.53
C GLY A 50 -24.42 -11.18 15.13
N ARG A 51 -23.74 -10.45 14.23
CA ARG A 51 -24.29 -9.22 13.65
C ARG A 51 -25.27 -9.53 12.51
N PHE A 52 -26.37 -8.76 12.45
CA PHE A 52 -27.42 -8.91 11.43
C PHE A 52 -26.98 -8.45 10.02
N ASP A 53 -25.89 -7.67 9.92
CA ASP A 53 -25.43 -7.00 8.71
C ASP A 53 -24.11 -7.56 8.12
N GLN A 54 -23.66 -8.75 8.56
CA GLN A 54 -22.39 -9.35 8.14
C GLN A 54 -22.18 -9.37 6.62
N LYS A 55 -23.20 -9.72 5.84
CA LYS A 55 -23.13 -9.73 4.37
C LYS A 55 -22.90 -8.32 3.80
N GLN A 56 -23.56 -7.31 4.37
CA GLN A 56 -23.36 -5.92 3.98
C GLN A 56 -21.96 -5.43 4.38
N GLY A 57 -21.47 -5.83 5.56
CA GLY A 57 -20.11 -5.57 6.02
C GLY A 57 -19.05 -6.15 5.07
N LEU A 58 -19.20 -7.42 4.66
CA LEU A 58 -18.30 -8.06 3.71
C LEU A 58 -18.35 -7.41 2.32
N GLN A 59 -19.52 -6.98 1.85
CA GLN A 59 -19.65 -6.23 0.60
C GLN A 59 -18.97 -4.87 0.66
N LYS A 60 -19.10 -4.14 1.77
CA LYS A 60 -18.38 -2.89 2.00
C LYS A 60 -16.87 -3.13 2.02
N LEU A 61 -16.41 -4.18 2.68
CA LEU A 61 -15.00 -4.55 2.69
C LEU A 61 -14.48 -4.90 1.29
N ALA A 62 -15.23 -5.67 0.51
CA ALA A 62 -14.88 -5.98 -0.88
C ALA A 62 -14.71 -4.69 -1.71
N ALA A 63 -15.65 -3.76 -1.60
CA ALA A 63 -15.59 -2.47 -2.27
C ALA A 63 -14.38 -1.62 -1.80
N SER A 64 -14.09 -1.61 -0.51
CA SER A 64 -12.91 -0.93 0.04
C SER A 64 -11.61 -1.53 -0.50
N LEU A 65 -11.48 -2.87 -0.52
CA LEU A 65 -10.29 -3.55 -1.05
C LEU A 65 -10.05 -3.23 -2.52
N GLU A 66 -11.11 -3.15 -3.32
CA GLU A 66 -11.03 -2.76 -4.74
C GLU A 66 -10.48 -1.34 -4.92
N VAL A 67 -11.03 -0.37 -4.17
CA VAL A 67 -10.58 1.03 -4.24
C VAL A 67 -9.13 1.16 -3.78
N ILE A 68 -8.75 0.44 -2.72
CA ILE A 68 -7.39 0.43 -2.19
C ILE A 68 -6.42 -0.17 -3.21
N GLU A 69 -6.74 -1.33 -3.77
CA GLU A 69 -5.90 -2.02 -4.76
C GLU A 69 -5.67 -1.14 -5.99
N GLN A 70 -6.71 -0.48 -6.50
CA GLN A 70 -6.58 0.45 -7.64
C GLN A 70 -5.63 1.62 -7.33
N GLY A 71 -5.75 2.21 -6.14
CA GLY A 71 -4.88 3.29 -5.69
C GLY A 71 -3.42 2.85 -5.56
N LEU A 72 -3.18 1.71 -4.90
CA LEU A 72 -1.84 1.13 -4.75
C LEU A 72 -1.23 0.73 -6.10
N GLN A 73 -2.02 0.16 -7.01
CA GLN A 73 -1.51 -0.21 -8.33
C GLN A 73 -1.07 1.02 -9.12
N ALA A 74 -1.84 2.12 -9.07
CA ALA A 74 -1.48 3.35 -9.74
C ALA A 74 -0.21 3.98 -9.13
N HIS A 75 -0.06 3.92 -7.81
CA HIS A 75 1.12 4.35 -7.07
C HIS A 75 2.35 3.52 -7.45
N PHE A 76 2.30 2.21 -7.26
CA PHE A 76 3.39 1.28 -7.57
C PHE A 76 3.82 1.36 -9.03
N ASN A 77 2.87 1.45 -9.98
CA ASN A 77 3.20 1.58 -11.40
C ASN A 77 4.06 2.82 -11.66
N ARG A 78 3.76 3.94 -10.99
CA ARG A 78 4.50 5.18 -11.19
C ARG A 78 5.93 5.05 -10.69
N GLU A 79 6.11 4.49 -9.51
CA GLU A 79 7.41 4.25 -8.90
C GLU A 79 8.23 3.26 -9.71
N GLU A 80 7.63 2.13 -10.09
CA GLU A 80 8.24 1.10 -10.93
C GLU A 80 8.68 1.61 -12.30
N MET A 81 7.96 2.58 -12.88
CA MET A 81 8.34 3.17 -14.16
C MET A 81 9.39 4.28 -14.04
N SER A 82 9.44 4.99 -12.92
CA SER A 82 10.15 6.28 -12.84
C SER A 82 11.36 6.26 -11.90
N LEU A 83 11.26 5.59 -10.75
CA LEU A 83 12.35 5.53 -9.77
C LEU A 83 13.57 4.74 -10.26
N PRO A 84 13.45 3.60 -10.98
CA PRO A 84 14.63 2.86 -11.43
C PRO A 84 15.61 3.71 -12.20
N THR A 85 15.14 4.54 -13.14
CA THR A 85 16.04 5.41 -13.92
C THR A 85 16.78 6.42 -13.03
N ALA A 86 16.14 6.97 -11.99
CA ALA A 86 16.79 7.90 -11.07
C ALA A 86 17.88 7.21 -10.25
N VAL A 87 17.53 6.05 -9.67
CA VAL A 87 18.44 5.29 -8.81
C VAL A 87 19.57 4.66 -9.61
N GLU A 88 19.33 4.16 -10.82
CA GLU A 88 20.37 3.60 -11.69
C GLU A 88 21.36 4.66 -12.17
N THR A 89 20.89 5.89 -12.39
CA THR A 89 21.74 6.98 -12.91
C THR A 89 22.56 7.64 -11.82
N TYR A 90 21.95 7.86 -10.64
CA TYR A 90 22.50 8.71 -9.60
C TYR A 90 22.75 8.00 -8.28
N GLY A 91 22.20 6.80 -8.11
CA GLY A 91 22.29 6.02 -6.88
C GLY A 91 23.57 5.19 -6.78
N ASP A 92 23.88 4.81 -5.55
CA ASP A 92 24.92 3.82 -5.24
C ASP A 92 24.32 2.41 -5.09
N GLU A 93 25.17 1.44 -4.75
CA GLU A 93 24.76 0.05 -4.55
C GLU A 93 23.76 -0.10 -3.38
N GLU A 94 23.83 0.74 -2.36
CA GLU A 94 22.89 0.74 -1.23
C GLU A 94 21.49 1.12 -1.72
N LEU A 95 21.38 2.20 -2.51
CA LEU A 95 20.09 2.63 -3.06
C LEU A 95 19.53 1.66 -4.09
N MET A 96 20.37 1.03 -4.90
CA MET A 96 19.94 -0.03 -5.82
C MET A 96 19.37 -1.22 -5.05
N SER A 97 19.99 -1.61 -3.93
CA SER A 97 19.49 -2.68 -3.05
C SER A 97 18.17 -2.32 -2.37
N ALA A 98 18.06 -1.08 -1.88
CA ALA A 98 16.84 -0.55 -1.27
C ALA A 98 15.69 -0.48 -2.29
N LEU A 99 15.94 -0.02 -3.52
CA LEU A 99 14.96 -0.04 -4.61
C LEU A 99 14.48 -1.46 -4.92
N ARG A 100 15.38 -2.44 -5.06
CA ARG A 100 14.97 -3.84 -5.29
C ARG A 100 14.09 -4.38 -4.17
N SER A 101 14.42 -4.05 -2.92
CA SER A 101 13.62 -4.44 -1.75
C SER A 101 12.23 -3.80 -1.78
N LEU A 102 12.14 -2.53 -2.19
CA LEU A 102 10.89 -1.81 -2.39
C LEU A 102 10.00 -2.49 -3.45
N LEU A 103 10.58 -2.82 -4.62
CA LEU A 103 9.86 -3.49 -5.70
C LEU A 103 9.34 -4.88 -5.30
N LEU A 104 10.12 -5.64 -4.51
CA LEU A 104 9.67 -6.91 -3.94
C LEU A 104 8.52 -6.72 -2.94
N ALA A 105 8.52 -5.62 -2.17
CA ALA A 105 7.42 -5.28 -1.30
C ALA A 105 6.13 -4.98 -2.09
N HIS A 106 6.21 -4.31 -3.25
CA HIS A 106 5.05 -4.09 -4.11
C HIS A 106 4.42 -5.41 -4.57
N GLU A 107 5.23 -6.35 -5.04
CA GLU A 107 4.76 -7.68 -5.43
C GLU A 107 4.09 -8.42 -4.26
N ASN A 108 4.72 -8.37 -3.07
CA ASN A 108 4.15 -8.97 -1.87
C ASN A 108 2.78 -8.38 -1.53
N LEU A 109 2.66 -7.04 -1.56
CA LEU A 109 1.43 -6.33 -1.26
C LEU A 109 0.33 -6.65 -2.28
N ARG A 110 0.63 -6.65 -3.58
CA ARG A 110 -0.33 -7.08 -4.63
C ARG A 110 -0.87 -8.48 -4.36
N ASN A 111 0.01 -9.44 -4.06
CA ASN A 111 -0.37 -10.80 -3.74
C ASN A 111 -1.28 -10.87 -2.50
N ARG A 112 -1.02 -10.04 -1.48
CA ARG A 112 -1.86 -9.95 -0.28
C ARG A 112 -3.25 -9.38 -0.56
N PHE A 113 -3.38 -8.38 -1.42
CA PHE A 113 -4.68 -7.83 -1.82
C PHE A 113 -5.48 -8.84 -2.63
N ALA A 114 -4.86 -9.52 -3.59
CA ALA A 114 -5.49 -10.59 -4.36
C ALA A 114 -6.00 -11.72 -3.45
N HIS A 115 -5.20 -12.15 -2.48
CA HIS A 115 -5.62 -13.12 -1.47
C HIS A 115 -6.81 -12.62 -0.65
N SER A 116 -6.77 -11.38 -0.18
CA SER A 116 -7.84 -10.79 0.63
C SER A 116 -9.17 -10.73 -0.13
N LYS A 117 -9.15 -10.33 -1.41
CA LYS A 117 -10.33 -10.31 -2.27
C LYS A 117 -10.93 -11.71 -2.46
N LYS A 118 -10.09 -12.71 -2.70
CA LYS A 118 -10.52 -14.11 -2.82
C LYS A 118 -11.22 -14.59 -1.54
N SER A 119 -10.60 -14.37 -0.39
CA SER A 119 -11.14 -14.79 0.91
C SER A 119 -12.47 -14.08 1.24
N VAL A 120 -12.61 -12.79 0.93
CA VAL A 120 -13.88 -12.06 1.09
C VAL A 120 -14.96 -12.61 0.15
N ALA A 121 -14.63 -12.97 -1.08
CA ALA A 121 -15.57 -13.59 -2.02
C ALA A 121 -16.05 -14.96 -1.51
N GLU A 122 -15.15 -15.79 -0.98
CA GLU A 122 -15.48 -17.08 -0.37
C GLU A 122 -16.44 -16.92 0.83
N LEU A 123 -16.15 -15.97 1.72
CA LEU A 123 -17.00 -15.67 2.88
C LEU A 123 -18.38 -15.11 2.49
N THR A 124 -18.48 -14.43 1.35
CA THR A 124 -19.74 -13.87 0.82
C THR A 124 -20.57 -14.90 0.05
N GLY A 125 -19.94 -15.96 -0.47
CA GLY A 125 -20.57 -16.98 -1.31
C GLY A 125 -21.59 -17.88 -0.59
N GLY A 126 -21.58 -17.92 0.74
CA GLY A 126 -22.60 -18.62 1.54
C GLY A 126 -22.51 -20.16 1.53
N GLY A 127 -21.49 -20.74 0.88
CA GLY A 127 -21.29 -22.19 0.81
C GLY A 127 -20.55 -22.80 2.01
N LEU A 128 -20.09 -21.98 2.96
CA LEU A 128 -19.33 -22.43 4.12
C LEU A 128 -20.27 -22.84 5.26
N SER A 129 -19.91 -23.89 6.00
CA SER A 129 -20.56 -24.17 7.28
C SER A 129 -20.25 -23.04 8.27
N ARG A 130 -21.12 -22.84 9.27
CA ARG A 130 -20.95 -21.76 10.26
C ARG A 130 -19.57 -21.77 10.94
N GLN A 131 -19.11 -22.94 11.37
CA GLN A 131 -17.81 -23.07 12.04
C GLN A 131 -16.64 -22.71 11.12
N VAL A 132 -16.69 -23.15 9.86
CA VAL A 132 -15.67 -22.83 8.86
C VAL A 132 -15.69 -21.34 8.53
N TRP A 133 -16.89 -20.76 8.38
CA TRP A 133 -17.05 -19.33 8.15
C TRP A 133 -16.46 -18.49 9.29
N GLU A 134 -16.78 -18.84 10.55
CA GLU A 134 -16.27 -18.13 11.73
C GLU A 134 -14.74 -18.21 11.84
N ALA A 135 -14.14 -19.38 11.56
CA ALA A 135 -12.68 -19.55 11.53
C ALA A 135 -12.05 -18.72 10.40
N SER A 136 -12.56 -18.82 9.16
CA SER A 136 -12.06 -18.06 8.02
C SER A 136 -12.20 -16.55 8.21
N ALA A 137 -13.28 -16.08 8.85
CA ALA A 137 -13.50 -14.69 9.21
C ALA A 137 -12.45 -14.18 10.21
N HIS A 138 -12.13 -14.98 11.23
CA HIS A 138 -11.07 -14.67 12.19
C HIS A 138 -9.70 -14.59 11.53
N ASP A 139 -9.36 -15.57 10.69
CA ASP A 139 -8.09 -15.60 9.96
C ASP A 139 -7.97 -14.41 9.02
N MET A 140 -9.05 -14.05 8.33
CA MET A 140 -9.10 -12.89 7.46
C MET A 140 -8.82 -11.59 8.23
N ARG A 141 -9.40 -11.44 9.43
CA ARG A 141 -9.13 -10.28 10.29
C ARG A 141 -7.66 -10.18 10.69
N ALA A 142 -7.05 -11.29 11.11
CA ALA A 142 -5.63 -11.33 11.43
C ALA A 142 -4.77 -11.01 10.20
N TYR A 143 -5.15 -11.54 9.04
CA TYR A 143 -4.46 -11.32 7.78
C TYR A 143 -4.48 -9.85 7.35
N LEU A 144 -5.64 -9.19 7.42
CA LEU A 144 -5.79 -7.76 7.11
C LEU A 144 -4.99 -6.88 8.07
N SER A 145 -5.03 -7.19 9.37
CA SER A 145 -4.21 -6.49 10.37
C SER A 145 -2.72 -6.59 10.05
N HIS A 146 -2.25 -7.76 9.59
CA HIS A 146 -0.87 -7.92 9.18
C HIS A 146 -0.55 -7.20 7.86
N THR A 147 -1.44 -7.26 6.85
CA THR A 147 -1.28 -6.49 5.60
C THR A 147 -1.13 -4.99 5.89
N ARG A 148 -1.90 -4.47 6.84
CA ARG A 148 -1.80 -3.08 7.29
C ARG A 148 -0.40 -2.73 7.78
N LYS A 149 0.16 -3.54 8.69
CA LYS A 149 1.53 -3.33 9.21
C LYS A 149 2.60 -3.41 8.13
N LEU A 150 2.40 -4.25 7.12
CA LEU A 150 3.32 -4.33 5.98
C LEU A 150 3.27 -3.08 5.11
N LEU A 151 2.07 -2.50 4.92
CA LEU A 151 1.93 -1.19 4.26
C LEU A 151 2.63 -0.08 5.04
N GLU A 152 2.48 -0.05 6.38
CA GLU A 152 3.20 0.90 7.25
C GLU A 152 4.72 0.79 7.05
N ALA A 153 5.25 -0.43 7.12
CA ALA A 153 6.67 -0.68 6.96
C ALA A 153 7.18 -0.36 5.55
N HIS A 154 6.35 -0.62 4.53
CA HIS A 154 6.64 -0.27 3.14
C HIS A 154 6.75 1.24 2.96
N ALA A 155 5.75 2.01 3.40
CA ALA A 155 5.74 3.47 3.34
C ALA A 155 6.97 4.08 4.03
N MET A 156 7.32 3.58 5.22
CA MET A 156 8.52 4.05 5.93
C MET A 156 9.82 3.76 5.17
N SER A 157 9.92 2.59 4.52
CA SER A 157 11.10 2.20 3.76
C SER A 157 11.23 3.01 2.48
N GLU A 158 10.10 3.31 1.83
CA GLU A 158 9.99 4.17 0.67
C GLU A 158 10.42 5.61 0.97
N GLU A 159 9.87 6.20 2.04
CA GLU A 159 10.22 7.55 2.48
C GLU A 159 11.74 7.67 2.74
N GLN A 160 12.34 6.67 3.38
CA GLN A 160 13.79 6.62 3.59
C GLN A 160 14.57 6.55 2.28
N LEU A 161 14.13 5.72 1.32
CA LEU A 161 14.75 5.64 0.00
C LEU A 161 14.68 6.99 -0.72
N LEU A 162 13.49 7.57 -0.80
CA LEU A 162 13.25 8.84 -1.50
C LEU A 162 14.09 9.97 -0.92
N HIS A 163 14.19 10.07 0.41
CA HIS A 163 15.04 11.08 1.05
C HIS A 163 16.52 10.89 0.76
N LYS A 164 17.02 9.64 0.71
CA LYS A 164 18.41 9.38 0.35
C LYS A 164 18.69 9.71 -1.11
N VAL A 165 17.81 9.30 -2.04
CA VAL A 165 17.91 9.63 -3.47
C VAL A 165 17.91 11.14 -3.66
N HIS A 166 16.98 11.85 -3.01
CA HIS A 166 16.90 13.30 -3.05
C HIS A 166 18.21 13.95 -2.56
N GLY A 167 18.77 13.48 -1.44
CA GLY A 167 20.05 13.98 -0.92
C GLY A 167 21.19 13.82 -1.92
N GLN A 168 21.31 12.65 -2.57
CA GLN A 168 22.34 12.42 -3.58
C GLN A 168 22.15 13.30 -4.82
N LEU A 169 20.92 13.48 -5.28
CA LEU A 169 20.60 14.35 -6.40
C LEU A 169 20.96 15.81 -6.11
N LEU A 170 20.72 16.30 -4.89
CA LEU A 170 21.13 17.66 -4.49
C LEU A 170 22.65 17.85 -4.50
N GLU A 171 23.42 16.86 -4.04
CA GLU A 171 24.88 16.93 -4.13
C GLU A 171 25.34 16.94 -5.59
N LYS A 172 24.73 16.11 -6.45
CA LYS A 172 25.01 16.10 -7.90
C LYS A 172 24.61 17.38 -8.61
N ALA A 173 23.56 18.06 -8.17
CA ALA A 173 23.16 19.35 -8.72
C ALA A 173 24.17 20.47 -8.39
N LYS A 174 24.90 20.38 -7.26
CA LYS A 174 25.94 21.34 -6.87
C LYS A 174 27.28 21.12 -7.59
N GLU A 175 27.51 19.91 -8.10
CA GLU A 175 28.72 19.54 -8.85
C GLU A 175 28.67 20.02 -10.33
N LYS A 176 27.48 20.39 -10.84
CA LYS A 176 27.26 20.92 -12.20
C LYS A 176 27.25 22.45 -12.21
#